data_AF-A0A535HHI6-F1
#
_entry.id   AF-A0A535HHI6-F1
#
_cell.length_a   1.000
_cell.length_b   1.000
_cell.length_c   1.000
_cell.angle_alpha   90.00
_cell.angle_beta   90.00
_cell.angle_gamma   90.00
#
_symmetry.space_group_name_H-M   'P 1'
#
loop_
_entity.id
_entity.type
_entity.pdbx_description
1 polymer ?
#
loop_
_entity_poly.entity_id
_entity_poly.type
_entity_poly.pdbx_seq_one_letter_code
_entity_poly.pdbx_strand_id
1 'polypeptide(L)'
;MIVVVASISITRKEIAVIKEVEVDPDGSLTRRWGTRADDVRVKRTMAALKANGITVLRASGAAAAKRMVLDLIPDASLVHQGASQTLDVLGITYEIETSGRYAALRPRIWSMDRETEAQEIRRLGAAPDVMLGSVHAVTETGSLLAASMSGSQLGPYASGAGRVIFVVGTQKIVPDLDEGLLRINEYAYRLEDARAQAAYGVRSAVNKVLVINREITPGRITVVLVDEVLGF
;
A
#
# COMPACT_ATOMS: atom_id res chain seq x y z
N MET A 1 13.87 -23.37 -9.93
CA MET A 1 14.67 -23.07 -8.71
C MET A 1 13.68 -22.77 -7.59
N ILE A 2 13.45 -23.74 -6.71
CA ILE A 2 12.44 -23.68 -5.65
C ILE A 2 12.96 -22.75 -4.54
N VAL A 3 12.35 -21.58 -4.37
CA VAL A 3 12.56 -20.78 -3.16
C VAL A 3 11.58 -21.28 -2.12
N VAL A 4 12.03 -22.24 -1.29
CA VAL A 4 11.36 -22.54 -0.02
C VAL A 4 11.69 -21.37 0.92
N VAL A 5 10.75 -20.43 1.10
CA VAL A 5 10.85 -19.49 2.22
C VAL A 5 10.11 -20.11 3.40
N ALA A 6 10.85 -20.86 4.22
CA ALA A 6 10.41 -21.16 5.56
C ALA A 6 10.16 -19.82 6.30
N SER A 7 8.99 -19.68 6.90
CA SER A 7 8.66 -18.52 7.73
C SER A 7 9.52 -18.54 8.99
N ILE A 8 10.74 -17.99 8.91
CA ILE A 8 11.60 -17.76 10.07
C ILE A 8 11.04 -16.51 10.77
N SER A 9 10.35 -16.74 11.89
CA SER A 9 9.78 -15.70 12.73
C SER A 9 10.89 -14.96 13.48
N ILE A 10 11.51 -13.97 12.84
CA ILE A 10 12.35 -12.98 13.52
C ILE A 10 11.41 -12.10 14.38
N THR A 11 11.79 -11.82 15.63
CA THR A 11 10.92 -11.05 16.53
C THR A 11 10.73 -9.62 16.01
N ARG A 12 9.52 -9.07 16.17
CA ARG A 12 9.19 -7.68 15.77
C ARG A 12 10.15 -6.64 16.35
N LYS A 13 10.75 -6.93 17.51
CA LYS A 13 11.62 -6.03 18.26
C LYS A 13 13.03 -5.97 17.67
N GLU A 14 13.59 -7.11 17.27
CA GLU A 14 14.94 -7.18 16.67
C GLU A 14 14.98 -6.61 15.25
N ILE A 15 13.90 -6.79 14.47
CA ILE A 15 13.74 -6.14 13.16
C ILE A 15 13.62 -4.62 13.28
N ALA A 16 12.93 -4.12 14.31
CA ALA A 16 12.74 -2.68 14.50
C ALA A 16 14.06 -1.97 14.84
N VAL A 17 14.88 -2.59 15.69
CA VAL A 17 16.13 -2.00 16.21
C VAL A 17 17.26 -1.99 15.17
N ILE A 18 17.39 -3.02 14.32
CA ILE A 18 18.42 -3.05 13.26
C ILE A 18 18.06 -2.09 12.10
N LYS A 19 16.76 -1.83 11.87
CA LYS A 19 16.27 -1.08 10.69
C LYS A 19 16.22 0.44 10.85
N GLU A 20 15.87 0.98 12.01
CA GLU A 20 15.78 2.44 12.17
C GLU A 20 17.16 3.10 12.30
N VAL A 21 18.14 2.42 12.91
CA VAL A 21 19.45 2.99 13.23
C VAL A 21 20.38 3.11 12.01
N GLU A 22 20.29 2.20 11.02
CA GLU A 22 21.12 2.27 9.80
C GLU A 22 20.48 3.04 8.64
N VAL A 23 19.13 3.03 8.51
CA VAL A 23 18.43 3.61 7.35
C VAL A 23 18.31 5.13 7.43
N ASP A 24 18.22 5.67 8.65
CA ASP A 24 18.04 7.09 8.94
C ASP A 24 18.82 7.48 10.21
N PRO A 25 20.17 7.43 10.16
CA PRO A 25 21.02 7.48 11.35
C PRO A 25 20.92 8.79 12.15
N ASP A 26 20.49 9.90 11.54
CA ASP A 26 20.25 11.18 12.22
C ASP A 26 18.74 11.46 12.50
N GLY A 27 17.86 10.52 12.12
CA GLY A 27 16.42 10.60 12.28
C GLY A 27 15.75 11.70 11.44
N SER A 28 16.46 12.36 10.53
CA SER A 28 15.96 13.52 9.79
C SER A 28 14.83 13.14 8.83
N LEU A 29 14.94 11.99 8.17
CA LEU A 29 13.92 11.52 7.23
C LEU A 29 12.67 11.05 7.97
N THR A 30 12.83 10.43 9.14
CA THR A 30 11.75 9.99 10.01
C THR A 30 11.02 11.19 10.60
N ARG A 31 11.72 12.24 11.02
CA ARG A 31 11.05 13.49 11.43
C ARG A 31 10.24 14.10 10.28
N ARG A 32 10.76 14.06 9.06
CA ARG A 32 10.13 14.63 7.86
C ARG A 32 8.91 13.84 7.37
N TRP A 33 9.00 12.51 7.30
CA TRP A 33 8.00 11.65 6.63
C TRP A 33 7.44 10.50 7.49
N GLY A 34 7.93 10.36 8.73
CA GLY A 34 7.40 9.47 9.76
C GLY A 34 6.48 10.19 10.76
N THR A 35 6.22 11.49 10.57
CA THR A 35 5.34 12.28 11.45
C THR A 35 3.99 12.51 10.79
N ARG A 36 2.90 12.36 11.56
CA ARG A 36 1.54 12.63 11.08
C ARG A 36 1.39 14.06 10.57
N ALA A 37 0.59 14.22 9.52
CA ALA A 37 0.13 15.53 9.09
C ALA A 37 -0.83 16.15 10.12
N ASP A 38 -0.79 17.47 10.26
CA ASP A 38 -1.78 18.21 11.04
C ASP A 38 -3.17 18.22 10.38
N ASP A 39 -4.19 18.60 11.16
CA ASP A 39 -5.58 18.57 10.73
C ASP A 39 -5.89 19.48 9.53
N VAL A 40 -5.23 20.64 9.44
CA VAL A 40 -5.42 21.60 8.35
C VAL A 40 -4.92 20.99 7.04
N ARG A 41 -3.73 20.40 7.09
CA ARG A 41 -3.11 19.73 5.94
C ARG A 41 -3.94 18.55 5.48
N VAL A 42 -4.42 17.71 6.40
CA VAL A 42 -5.31 16.58 6.08
C VAL A 42 -6.60 17.05 5.40
N LYS A 43 -7.29 18.05 5.95
CA LYS A 43 -8.54 18.57 5.38
C LYS A 43 -8.34 19.14 3.97
N ARG A 44 -7.25 19.87 3.74
CA ARG A 44 -6.90 20.40 2.40
C ARG A 44 -6.67 19.27 1.40
N THR A 45 -5.86 18.26 1.76
CA THR A 45 -5.63 17.08 0.91
C THR A 45 -6.92 16.32 0.61
N MET A 46 -7.80 16.14 1.60
CA MET A 46 -9.09 15.50 1.39
C MET A 46 -9.95 16.26 0.37
N ALA A 47 -9.98 17.59 0.44
CA ALA A 47 -10.72 18.42 -0.51
C ALA A 47 -10.15 18.29 -1.94
N ALA A 48 -8.82 18.31 -2.08
CA ALA A 48 -8.16 18.18 -3.36
C ALA A 48 -8.39 16.80 -4.02
N LEU A 49 -8.24 15.71 -3.24
CA LEU A 49 -8.56 14.36 -3.70
C LEU A 49 -10.01 14.24 -4.19
N LYS A 50 -10.97 14.81 -3.45
CA LYS A 50 -12.39 14.84 -3.86
C LYS A 50 -12.60 15.63 -5.15
N ALA A 51 -11.95 16.79 -5.31
CA ALA A 51 -11.99 17.55 -6.56
C ALA A 51 -11.39 16.77 -7.75
N ASN A 52 -10.48 15.84 -7.48
CA ASN A 52 -9.88 14.90 -8.42
C ASN A 52 -10.69 13.60 -8.63
N GLY A 53 -11.96 13.56 -8.17
CA GLY A 53 -12.84 12.40 -8.38
C GLY A 53 -12.55 11.20 -7.49
N ILE A 54 -11.65 11.33 -6.53
CA ILE A 54 -11.28 10.26 -5.59
C ILE A 54 -12.17 10.36 -4.35
N THR A 55 -12.79 9.24 -3.96
CA THR A 55 -13.56 9.17 -2.72
C THR A 55 -12.61 9.17 -1.54
N VAL A 56 -12.89 9.95 -0.49
CA VAL A 56 -12.00 10.04 0.69
C VAL A 56 -12.76 9.83 1.98
N LEU A 57 -12.30 8.87 2.77
CA LEU A 57 -12.71 8.62 4.15
C LEU A 57 -11.56 8.96 5.09
N ARG A 58 -11.88 9.29 6.34
CA ARG A 58 -10.88 9.54 7.38
C ARG A 58 -11.20 8.68 8.60
N ALA A 59 -10.23 7.89 9.03
CA ALA A 59 -10.29 7.06 10.21
C ALA A 59 -9.40 7.63 11.31
N SER A 60 -9.93 7.69 12.53
CA SER A 60 -9.19 8.18 13.72
C SER A 60 -8.07 7.23 14.17
N GLY A 61 -8.03 6.00 13.64
CA GLY A 61 -7.01 5.01 13.96
C GLY A 61 -7.24 3.65 13.30
N ALA A 62 -6.36 2.68 13.59
CA ALA A 62 -6.30 1.38 12.92
C ALA A 62 -7.62 0.60 12.93
N ALA A 63 -8.30 0.51 14.08
CA ALA A 63 -9.54 -0.26 14.19
C ALA A 63 -10.69 0.35 13.36
N ALA A 64 -10.81 1.68 13.37
CA ALA A 64 -11.78 2.39 12.55
C ALA A 64 -11.47 2.22 11.06
N ALA A 65 -10.19 2.27 10.68
CA ALA A 65 -9.74 2.07 9.31
C ALA A 65 -10.05 0.65 8.82
N LYS A 66 -9.72 -0.39 9.61
CA LYS A 66 -10.03 -1.79 9.28
C LYS A 66 -11.52 -1.97 9.01
N ARG A 67 -12.39 -1.49 9.90
CA ARG A 67 -13.85 -1.57 9.74
C ARG A 67 -14.32 -0.87 8.46
N MET A 68 -13.93 0.39 8.26
CA MET A 68 -14.31 1.15 7.06
C MET A 68 -13.89 0.44 5.77
N VAL A 69 -12.69 -0.13 5.73
CA VAL A 69 -12.20 -0.85 4.54
C VAL A 69 -13.03 -2.10 4.29
N LEU A 70 -13.29 -2.93 5.30
CA LEU A 70 -14.04 -4.17 5.14
C LEU A 70 -15.52 -3.94 4.78
N ASP A 71 -16.11 -2.83 5.24
CA ASP A 71 -17.47 -2.42 4.89
C ASP A 71 -17.60 -2.00 3.41
N LEU A 72 -16.50 -1.59 2.76
CA LEU A 72 -16.46 -1.20 1.35
C LEU A 72 -16.35 -2.38 0.38
N ILE A 73 -16.06 -3.59 0.88
CA ILE A 73 -15.79 -4.78 0.06
C ILE A 73 -17.04 -5.66 0.07
N PRO A 74 -17.70 -5.87 -1.08
CA PRO A 74 -18.82 -6.81 -1.16
C PRO A 74 -18.36 -8.25 -0.87
N ASP A 75 -19.22 -9.02 -0.21
CA ASP A 75 -19.00 -10.44 0.04
C ASP A 75 -18.75 -11.21 -1.25
N ALA A 76 -17.95 -12.28 -1.16
CA ALA A 76 -17.54 -13.15 -2.28
C ALA A 76 -16.73 -12.46 -3.41
N SER A 77 -16.43 -11.15 -3.32
CA SER A 77 -15.63 -10.45 -4.33
C SER A 77 -14.24 -11.08 -4.51
N LEU A 78 -13.71 -11.03 -5.73
CA LEU A 78 -12.32 -11.31 -6.03
C LEU A 78 -11.44 -10.17 -5.50
N VAL A 79 -10.86 -10.38 -4.32
CA VAL A 79 -10.03 -9.36 -3.66
C VAL A 79 -8.56 -9.67 -3.89
N HIS A 80 -7.83 -8.73 -4.46
CA HIS A 80 -6.38 -8.79 -4.58
C HIS A 80 -5.70 -7.69 -3.76
N GLN A 81 -4.46 -7.96 -3.37
CA GLN A 81 -3.59 -7.04 -2.64
C GLN A 81 -2.12 -7.37 -2.96
N GLY A 82 -1.30 -6.33 -3.06
CA GLY A 82 0.17 -6.46 -3.08
C GLY A 82 0.74 -6.61 -1.67
N ALA A 83 2.07 -6.70 -1.55
CA ALA A 83 2.73 -6.54 -0.25
C ALA A 83 2.47 -5.11 0.27
N SER A 84 1.91 -5.00 1.48
CA SER A 84 1.57 -3.69 2.07
C SER A 84 1.67 -3.76 3.60
N GLN A 85 2.73 -3.15 4.14
CA GLN A 85 2.90 -3.05 5.59
C GLN A 85 1.72 -2.36 6.28
N THR A 86 1.11 -1.38 5.62
CA THR A 86 -0.09 -0.72 6.12
C THR A 86 -1.25 -1.70 6.29
N LEU A 87 -1.53 -2.55 5.30
CA LEU A 87 -2.62 -3.54 5.40
C LEU A 87 -2.30 -4.64 6.43
N ASP A 88 -1.04 -5.06 6.50
CA ASP A 88 -0.57 -6.08 7.44
C ASP A 88 -0.68 -5.60 8.90
N VAL A 89 -0.21 -4.38 9.20
CA VAL A 89 -0.27 -3.78 10.54
C VAL A 89 -1.71 -3.62 11.02
N LEU A 90 -2.63 -3.27 10.11
CA LEU A 90 -4.05 -3.09 10.41
C LEU A 90 -4.80 -4.43 10.51
N GLY A 91 -4.16 -5.56 10.20
CA GLY A 91 -4.81 -6.88 10.18
C GLY A 91 -5.87 -7.02 9.09
N ILE A 92 -5.84 -6.17 8.05
CA ILE A 92 -6.75 -6.27 6.90
C ILE A 92 -6.33 -7.45 6.04
N THR A 93 -5.02 -7.60 5.76
CA THR A 93 -4.47 -8.73 4.99
C THR A 93 -4.94 -10.07 5.55
N TYR A 94 -4.82 -10.24 6.87
CA TYR A 94 -5.23 -11.45 7.57
C TYR A 94 -6.73 -11.72 7.41
N GLU A 95 -7.57 -10.70 7.57
CA GLU A 95 -9.01 -10.82 7.43
C GLU A 95 -9.42 -11.26 6.02
N ILE A 96 -8.86 -10.63 5.00
CA ILE A 96 -9.16 -10.94 3.59
C ILE A 96 -8.84 -12.41 3.28
N GLU A 97 -7.74 -12.92 3.82
CA GLU A 97 -7.22 -14.24 3.45
C GLU A 97 -7.77 -15.40 4.29
N THR A 98 -8.28 -15.13 5.49
CA THR A 98 -8.63 -16.20 6.45
C THR A 98 -10.10 -16.23 6.84
N SER A 99 -10.85 -15.13 6.66
CA SER A 99 -12.26 -15.07 7.08
C SER A 99 -13.20 -15.97 6.28
N GLY A 100 -12.82 -16.36 5.05
CA GLY A 100 -13.70 -17.06 4.10
C GLY A 100 -14.80 -16.19 3.49
N ARG A 101 -14.88 -14.90 3.86
CA ARG A 101 -15.88 -13.94 3.34
C ARG A 101 -15.60 -13.50 1.90
N TYR A 102 -14.35 -13.59 1.46
CA TYR A 102 -13.88 -13.08 0.17
C TYR A 102 -13.16 -14.15 -0.65
N ALA A 103 -13.19 -14.02 -1.97
CA ALA A 103 -12.39 -14.83 -2.87
C ALA A 103 -10.97 -14.22 -2.97
N ALA A 104 -10.14 -14.49 -1.97
CA ALA A 104 -8.80 -13.91 -1.85
C ALA A 104 -7.85 -14.42 -2.96
N LEU A 105 -7.41 -13.50 -3.83
CA LEU A 105 -6.58 -13.85 -4.99
C LEU A 105 -5.11 -14.08 -4.62
N ARG A 106 -4.58 -13.40 -3.60
CA ARG A 106 -3.14 -13.50 -3.27
C ARG A 106 -2.73 -14.92 -2.85
N PRO A 107 -3.42 -15.61 -1.91
CA PRO A 107 -3.10 -17.01 -1.58
C PRO A 107 -3.21 -17.95 -2.78
N ARG A 108 -4.26 -17.79 -3.61
CA ARG A 108 -4.46 -18.57 -4.84
C ARG A 108 -3.31 -18.37 -5.83
N ILE A 109 -2.93 -17.12 -6.12
CA ILE A 109 -1.82 -16.80 -7.03
C ILE A 109 -0.48 -17.33 -6.50
N TRP A 110 -0.31 -17.44 -5.18
CA TRP A 110 0.91 -17.97 -4.57
C TRP A 110 1.00 -19.49 -4.61
N SER A 111 -0.13 -20.22 -4.62
CA SER A 111 -0.13 -21.67 -4.76
C SER A 111 0.02 -22.15 -6.21
N MET A 112 -0.10 -21.25 -7.19
CA MET A 112 -0.01 -21.58 -8.62
C MET A 112 1.43 -21.73 -9.11
N ASP A 113 1.62 -22.61 -10.10
CA ASP A 113 2.90 -22.88 -10.74
C ASP A 113 3.29 -21.75 -11.70
N ARG A 114 4.49 -21.20 -11.51
CA ARG A 114 4.97 -20.03 -12.26
C ARG A 114 5.37 -20.36 -13.70
N GLU A 115 5.69 -21.62 -14.01
CA GLU A 115 6.15 -22.02 -15.35
C GLU A 115 4.95 -22.36 -16.24
N THR A 116 3.98 -23.08 -15.71
CA THR A 116 2.83 -23.61 -16.44
C THR A 116 1.60 -22.71 -16.37
N GLU A 117 1.41 -21.94 -15.28
CA GLU A 117 0.20 -21.12 -15.08
C GLU A 117 0.46 -19.61 -15.16
N ALA A 118 1.61 -19.20 -15.70
CA ALA A 118 2.05 -17.81 -15.76
C ALA A 118 1.01 -16.86 -16.38
N GLN A 119 0.29 -17.32 -17.42
CA GLN A 119 -0.75 -16.53 -18.07
C GLN A 119 -1.94 -16.30 -17.14
N GLU A 120 -2.38 -17.34 -16.44
CA GLU A 120 -3.52 -17.25 -15.54
C GLU A 120 -3.20 -16.39 -14.31
N ILE A 121 -2.00 -16.53 -13.76
CA ILE A 121 -1.47 -15.62 -12.73
C ILE A 121 -1.59 -14.15 -13.16
N ARG A 122 -1.17 -13.83 -14.40
CA ARG A 122 -1.27 -12.46 -14.93
C ARG A 122 -2.71 -12.01 -15.05
N ARG A 123 -3.62 -12.87 -15.53
CA ARG A 123 -5.06 -12.53 -15.65
C ARG A 123 -5.69 -12.27 -14.29
N LEU A 124 -5.52 -13.18 -13.33
CA LEU A 124 -6.05 -13.05 -11.97
C LEU A 124 -5.53 -11.79 -11.27
N GLY A 125 -4.24 -11.49 -11.42
CA GLY A 125 -3.64 -10.30 -10.81
C GLY A 125 -4.01 -8.99 -11.48
N ALA A 126 -4.37 -8.99 -12.77
CA ALA A 126 -4.54 -7.76 -13.55
C ALA A 126 -5.89 -7.06 -13.35
N ALA A 127 -6.97 -7.81 -13.14
CA ALA A 127 -8.32 -7.26 -13.11
C ALA A 127 -9.20 -7.89 -12.00
N PRO A 128 -8.84 -7.69 -10.71
CA PRO A 128 -9.70 -8.11 -9.60
C PRO A 128 -10.95 -7.22 -9.48
N ASP A 129 -11.99 -7.73 -8.80
CA ASP A 129 -13.16 -6.90 -8.45
C ASP A 129 -12.74 -5.76 -7.52
N VAL A 130 -11.90 -6.07 -6.53
CA VAL A 130 -11.37 -5.12 -5.57
C VAL A 130 -9.86 -5.28 -5.44
N MET A 131 -9.12 -4.18 -5.62
CA MET A 131 -7.70 -4.09 -5.33
C MET A 131 -7.47 -3.26 -4.07
N LEU A 132 -6.86 -3.88 -3.05
CA LEU A 132 -6.42 -3.21 -1.83
C LEU A 132 -4.95 -2.82 -1.93
N GLY A 133 -4.62 -1.68 -1.36
CA GLY A 133 -3.25 -1.20 -1.37
C GLY A 133 -2.97 -0.05 -0.41
N SER A 134 -1.73 0.43 -0.48
CA SER A 134 -1.31 1.73 0.03
C SER A 134 -0.54 2.44 -1.09
N VAL A 135 -0.39 3.75 -0.94
CA VAL A 135 0.51 4.55 -1.77
C VAL A 135 1.72 4.98 -0.94
N HIS A 136 2.74 5.48 -1.63
CA HIS A 136 3.97 5.99 -1.04
C HIS A 136 3.87 7.49 -0.80
N ALA A 137 3.07 8.24 -1.55
CA ALA A 137 2.82 9.63 -1.23
C ALA A 137 1.43 10.07 -1.68
N VAL A 138 0.89 11.06 -0.99
CA VAL A 138 -0.33 11.79 -1.36
C VAL A 138 0.02 13.27 -1.37
N THR A 139 -0.08 13.93 -2.51
CA THR A 139 0.19 15.37 -2.56
C THR A 139 -0.96 16.16 -1.93
N GLU A 140 -0.68 17.34 -1.41
CA GLU A 140 -1.72 18.26 -0.94
C GLU A 140 -2.67 18.72 -2.05
N THR A 141 -2.21 18.63 -3.31
CA THR A 141 -3.00 18.87 -4.53
C THR A 141 -3.81 17.65 -4.98
N GLY A 142 -3.77 16.54 -4.24
CA GLY A 142 -4.64 15.38 -4.46
C GLY A 142 -4.16 14.40 -5.52
N SER A 143 -2.84 14.27 -5.72
CA SER A 143 -2.23 13.21 -6.54
C SER A 143 -1.72 12.07 -5.66
N LEU A 144 -1.84 10.83 -6.12
CA LEU A 144 -1.36 9.64 -5.44
C LEU A 144 -0.13 9.06 -6.14
N LEU A 145 0.90 8.68 -5.40
CA LEU A 145 2.14 8.14 -5.96
C LEU A 145 2.41 6.74 -5.42
N ALA A 146 2.55 5.76 -6.32
CA ALA A 146 2.87 4.39 -5.97
C ALA A 146 4.12 3.90 -6.72
N ALA A 147 5.16 3.54 -5.97
CA ALA A 147 6.36 2.90 -6.50
C ALA A 147 6.22 1.36 -6.49
N SER A 148 6.97 0.70 -7.37
CA SER A 148 7.03 -0.75 -7.45
C SER A 148 8.33 -1.27 -8.07
N MET A 149 8.80 -2.40 -7.55
CA MET A 149 9.86 -3.19 -8.18
C MET A 149 9.33 -3.98 -9.39
N SER A 150 8.27 -4.78 -9.21
CA SER A 150 7.72 -5.63 -10.26
C SER A 150 6.74 -4.87 -11.16
N GLY A 151 5.96 -3.96 -10.59
CA GLY A 151 4.82 -3.29 -11.24
C GLY A 151 3.50 -4.03 -11.13
N SER A 152 3.44 -5.20 -10.50
CA SER A 152 2.27 -6.08 -10.54
C SER A 152 1.00 -5.44 -9.98
N GLN A 153 1.13 -4.55 -9.00
CA GLN A 153 0.00 -3.82 -8.41
C GLN A 153 -0.41 -2.57 -9.22
N LEU A 154 0.47 -2.05 -10.08
CA LEU A 154 0.25 -0.75 -10.72
C LEU A 154 -0.82 -0.81 -11.81
N GLY A 155 -0.91 -1.91 -12.57
CA GLY A 155 -1.96 -2.12 -13.57
C GLY A 155 -3.37 -2.07 -12.97
N PRO A 156 -3.66 -2.89 -11.94
CA PRO A 156 -4.93 -2.84 -11.21
C PRO A 156 -5.25 -1.47 -10.62
N TYR A 157 -4.26 -0.77 -10.05
CA TYR A 157 -4.45 0.60 -9.56
C TYR A 157 -4.84 1.56 -10.69
N ALA A 158 -4.11 1.53 -11.81
CA ALA A 158 -4.32 2.44 -12.93
C ALA A 158 -5.67 2.22 -13.61
N SER A 159 -6.01 0.99 -13.97
CA SER A 159 -7.22 0.69 -14.74
C SER A 159 -7.86 -0.66 -14.45
N GLY A 160 -7.08 -1.68 -14.12
CA GLY A 160 -7.56 -3.07 -14.19
C GLY A 160 -8.61 -3.45 -13.14
N ALA A 161 -8.52 -2.93 -11.92
CA ALA A 161 -9.46 -3.29 -10.86
C ALA A 161 -10.80 -2.54 -10.99
N GLY A 162 -11.90 -3.24 -10.71
CA GLY A 162 -13.24 -2.66 -10.66
C GLY A 162 -13.40 -1.59 -9.56
N ARG A 163 -12.76 -1.82 -8.41
CA ARG A 163 -12.62 -0.86 -7.30
C ARG A 163 -11.20 -0.91 -6.75
N VAL A 164 -10.66 0.25 -6.37
CA VAL A 164 -9.36 0.39 -5.70
C VAL A 164 -9.57 1.06 -4.35
N ILE A 165 -9.08 0.44 -3.28
CA ILE A 165 -9.14 1.00 -1.93
C ILE A 165 -7.71 1.15 -1.41
N PHE A 166 -7.29 2.40 -1.25
CA PHE A 166 -6.01 2.74 -0.65
C PHE A 166 -6.19 3.05 0.83
N VAL A 167 -5.43 2.37 1.69
CA VAL A 167 -5.31 2.70 3.11
C VAL A 167 -4.00 3.44 3.31
N VAL A 168 -4.06 4.66 3.83
CA VAL A 168 -2.92 5.58 3.79
C VAL A 168 -2.80 6.31 5.12
N GLY A 169 -1.67 6.14 5.81
CA GLY A 169 -1.39 6.95 6.98
C GLY A 169 -1.15 8.41 6.61
N THR A 170 -1.57 9.34 7.47
CA THR A 170 -1.49 10.79 7.23
C THR A 170 -0.05 11.31 7.14
N GLN A 171 0.95 10.56 7.63
CA GLN A 171 2.37 10.90 7.44
C GLN A 171 2.83 10.84 5.98
N LYS A 172 2.05 10.19 5.11
CA LYS A 172 2.36 10.08 3.67
C LYS A 172 1.89 11.30 2.86
N ILE A 173 1.24 12.27 3.50
CA ILE A 173 0.85 13.53 2.84
C ILE A 173 2.11 14.39 2.64
N VAL A 174 2.34 14.86 1.43
CA VAL A 174 3.48 15.71 1.04
C VAL A 174 2.98 16.95 0.30
N PRO A 175 3.74 18.07 0.23
CA PRO A 175 3.28 19.27 -0.46
C PRO A 175 3.00 19.05 -1.95
N ASP A 176 3.89 18.35 -2.67
CA ASP A 176 3.85 18.24 -4.13
C ASP A 176 4.45 16.92 -4.66
N LEU A 177 4.52 16.81 -6.00
CA LEU A 177 5.06 15.62 -6.68
C LEU A 177 6.56 15.43 -6.44
N ASP A 178 7.33 16.51 -6.39
CA ASP A 178 8.78 16.45 -6.20
C ASP A 178 9.11 15.92 -4.81
N GLU A 179 8.41 16.42 -3.78
CA GLU A 179 8.51 15.88 -2.43
C GLU A 179 8.04 14.42 -2.37
N GLY A 180 6.99 14.06 -3.12
CA GLY A 180 6.51 12.69 -3.20
C GLY A 180 7.55 11.73 -3.77
N LEU A 181 8.24 12.13 -4.85
CA LEU A 181 9.33 11.36 -5.45
C LEU A 181 10.55 11.30 -4.54
N LEU A 182 10.88 12.39 -3.84
CA LEU A 182 11.96 12.41 -2.86
C LEU A 182 11.67 11.44 -1.71
N ARG A 183 10.45 11.47 -1.15
CA ARG A 183 9.99 10.53 -0.12
C ARG A 183 10.08 9.07 -0.58
N ILE A 184 9.71 8.79 -1.83
CA ILE A 184 9.81 7.44 -2.40
C ILE A 184 11.26 6.96 -2.40
N ASN A 185 12.19 7.75 -2.94
CA ASN A 185 13.56 7.32 -3.18
C ASN A 185 14.43 7.35 -1.91
N GLU A 186 14.24 8.37 -1.06
CA GLU A 186 15.13 8.58 0.08
C GLU A 186 14.65 7.92 1.36
N TYR A 187 13.36 7.61 1.49
CA TYR A 187 12.80 7.07 2.74
C TYR A 187 12.08 5.74 2.54
N ALA A 188 11.01 5.73 1.74
CA ALA A 188 10.19 4.54 1.59
C ALA A 188 10.99 3.39 0.95
N TYR A 189 11.80 3.67 -0.08
CA TYR A 189 12.67 2.68 -0.71
C TYR A 189 13.65 2.06 0.27
N ARG A 190 14.36 2.85 1.07
CA ARG A 190 15.39 2.32 1.99
C ARG A 190 14.77 1.39 3.05
N LEU A 191 13.61 1.77 3.58
CA LEU A 191 12.85 0.94 4.52
C LEU A 191 12.31 -0.33 3.86
N GLU A 192 11.82 -0.23 2.62
CA GLU A 192 11.36 -1.38 1.84
C GLU A 192 12.50 -2.34 1.49
N ASP A 193 13.66 -1.82 1.13
CA ASP A 193 14.82 -2.61 0.75
C ASP A 193 15.37 -3.41 1.93
N ALA A 194 15.50 -2.75 3.10
CA ALA A 194 15.82 -3.43 4.35
C ALA A 194 14.76 -4.49 4.73
N ARG A 195 13.47 -4.20 4.48
CA ARG A 195 12.39 -5.16 4.71
C ARG A 195 12.45 -6.35 3.76
N ALA A 196 12.62 -6.11 2.46
CA ALA A 196 12.67 -7.14 1.43
C ALA A 196 13.87 -8.07 1.66
N GLN A 197 15.03 -7.51 1.99
CA GLN A 197 16.21 -8.30 2.33
C GLN A 197 15.95 -9.20 3.54
N ALA A 198 15.35 -8.67 4.60
CA ALA A 198 15.07 -9.44 5.82
C ALA A 198 13.97 -10.50 5.63
N ALA A 199 12.93 -10.20 4.84
CA ALA A 199 11.76 -11.08 4.69
C ALA A 199 11.91 -12.12 3.57
N TYR A 200 12.64 -11.78 2.50
CA TYR A 200 12.70 -12.57 1.27
C TYR A 200 14.13 -12.88 0.81
N GLY A 201 15.15 -12.31 1.45
CA GLY A 201 16.55 -12.48 1.04
C GLY A 201 16.92 -11.73 -0.26
N VAL A 202 16.05 -10.86 -0.77
CA VAL A 202 16.25 -10.12 -2.03
C VAL A 202 16.15 -8.61 -1.78
N ARG A 203 16.95 -7.82 -2.50
CA ARG A 203 16.87 -6.35 -2.48
C ARG A 203 15.61 -5.86 -3.21
N SER A 204 15.12 -4.70 -2.79
CA SER A 204 14.03 -3.98 -3.45
C SER A 204 14.57 -3.03 -4.53
N ALA A 205 13.69 -2.40 -5.30
CA ALA A 205 14.03 -1.32 -6.23
C ALA A 205 12.80 -0.47 -6.58
N VAL A 206 13.03 0.82 -6.89
CA VAL A 206 12.03 1.73 -7.46
C VAL A 206 12.11 1.68 -8.99
N ASN A 207 11.61 0.58 -9.58
CA ASN A 207 11.71 0.38 -11.03
C ASN A 207 10.59 1.07 -11.82
N LYS A 208 9.44 1.25 -11.20
CA LYS A 208 8.23 1.83 -11.82
C LYS A 208 7.52 2.72 -10.81
N VAL A 209 7.03 3.86 -11.28
CA VAL A 209 6.22 4.79 -10.48
C VAL A 209 4.93 5.08 -11.24
N LEU A 210 3.81 4.96 -10.56
CA LEU A 210 2.51 5.40 -11.05
C LEU A 210 2.10 6.66 -10.30
N VAL A 211 1.68 7.68 -11.06
CA VAL A 211 1.04 8.88 -10.53
C VAL A 211 -0.43 8.88 -10.95
N ILE A 212 -1.33 8.88 -9.97
CA ILE A 212 -2.78 9.00 -10.21
C ILE A 212 -3.18 10.42 -9.83
N ASN A 213 -3.42 11.26 -10.85
CA ASN A 213 -3.83 12.66 -10.65
C ASN A 213 -5.34 12.81 -10.50
N ARG A 214 -6.13 11.94 -11.13
CA ARG A 214 -7.59 12.02 -11.19
C ARG A 214 -8.18 10.63 -11.44
N GLU A 215 -9.36 10.38 -10.90
CA GLU A 215 -10.20 9.25 -11.30
C GLU A 215 -11.45 9.79 -12.02
N ILE A 216 -11.74 9.24 -13.20
CA ILE A 216 -12.87 9.67 -14.05
C ILE A 216 -14.12 8.84 -13.80
N THR A 217 -13.96 7.62 -13.28
CA THR A 217 -15.03 6.68 -12.95
C THR A 217 -15.47 6.92 -11.51
N PRO A 218 -16.65 7.52 -11.27
CA PRO A 218 -17.09 7.87 -9.92
C PRO A 218 -17.11 6.64 -9.00
N GLY A 219 -16.52 6.77 -7.81
CA GLY A 219 -16.51 5.70 -6.79
C GLY A 219 -15.54 4.54 -7.07
N ARG A 220 -14.76 4.56 -8.16
CA ARG A 220 -13.76 3.51 -8.44
C ARG A 220 -12.61 3.54 -7.43
N ILE A 221 -12.03 4.71 -7.17
CA ILE A 221 -10.92 4.86 -6.20
C ILE A 221 -11.44 5.47 -4.89
N THR A 222 -11.15 4.78 -3.79
CA THR A 222 -11.37 5.28 -2.42
C THR A 222 -10.04 5.33 -1.66
N VAL A 223 -9.76 6.46 -1.01
CA VAL A 223 -8.64 6.63 -0.07
C VAL A 223 -9.19 6.69 1.34
N VAL A 224 -8.75 5.79 2.20
CA VAL A 224 -8.99 5.82 3.65
C VAL A 224 -7.74 6.41 4.30
N LEU A 225 -7.78 7.70 4.63
CA LEU A 225 -6.73 8.38 5.39
C LEU A 225 -6.83 7.97 6.86
N VAL A 226 -5.71 7.57 7.45
CA VAL A 226 -5.64 7.14 8.85
C VAL A 226 -4.78 8.10 9.66
N ASP A 227 -5.32 8.55 10.78
CA ASP A 227 -4.68 9.42 11.75
C ASP A 227 -3.60 8.68 12.58
N GLU A 228 -2.77 7.87 11.92
CA GLU A 228 -1.67 7.10 12.49
C GLU A 228 -0.50 7.04 11.50
N VAL A 229 0.71 6.78 12.01
CA VAL A 229 1.90 6.50 11.20
C VAL A 229 1.85 5.05 10.77
N LEU A 230 1.50 4.79 9.51
CA LEU A 230 1.31 3.44 8.98
C LEU A 230 2.19 3.13 7.78
N GLY A 231 2.99 2.07 7.91
CA GLY A 231 3.97 1.70 6.89
C GLY A 231 4.92 2.84 6.56
N PHE A 232 5.56 2.72 5.41
CA PHE A 232 6.45 3.75 4.85
C PHE A 232 6.08 4.06 3.43
#